data_AF-A0A2A5A042-F1
#
_entry.id   AF-A0A2A5A042-F1
#
_cell.length_a   1.000
_cell.length_b   1.000
_cell.length_c   1.000
_cell.angle_alpha   90.00
_cell.angle_beta   90.00
_cell.angle_gamma   90.00
#
_symmetry.space_group_name_H-M   'P 1'
#
loop_
_entity.id
_entity.type
_entity.pdbx_description
1 polymer ?
#
loop_
_entity_poly.entity_id
_entity_poly.type
_entity_poly.pdbx_seq_one_letter_code
_entity_poly.pdbx_strand_id
1 'polypeptide(L)'
;MLMGPLSSIKIIEIAGIGPGPMCAMLLADLGAEVIRIDRVQEANLGLNRDPTKDVLLRGRRSIAVDLKKPEGIELVLQLIEKSDALTEGFRPGVMERLGLSPEVCHQRNPKLVYGRMTGWGQDGPLSHAAGHDINYISLVGALDAIGREGEAPIPPLNLVGDFGGGALYLAMGVLAGVIEAQKSGQGQVVDCAMTDGSASLMSMFYGMKGMGRWSEERGTNVIDTGSHYYNVYKTKDDKYISIASIEPKFYQELIEKSGLSKEPDLPKQTDDSSWGPMKERLTTVFLSKTRDQWCEIMEGSDVCFAPVLNMEESIHHPHNVARGTFIEIDGVYQPAPAPRFDKTPCEVSKPPSSTGQDSHAILNDWGFDSDQIQRLTDTQAIKQT
;
A
#
# COMPACT_ATOMS: atom_id res chain seq x y z
N MET A 1 -21.97 -3.39 15.29
CA MET A 1 -21.34 -4.52 14.57
C MET A 1 -20.46 -3.92 13.49
N LEU A 2 -19.27 -4.49 13.25
CA LEU A 2 -18.44 -4.06 12.12
C LEU A 2 -19.20 -4.30 10.81
N MET A 3 -19.06 -3.37 9.86
CA MET A 3 -19.61 -3.49 8.51
C MET A 3 -18.48 -3.76 7.52
N GLY A 4 -18.80 -4.45 6.43
CA GLY A 4 -17.86 -4.82 5.38
C GLY A 4 -17.79 -6.33 5.14
N PRO A 5 -17.12 -6.75 4.06
CA PRO A 5 -17.04 -8.16 3.68
C PRO A 5 -16.28 -9.05 4.69
N LEU A 6 -15.48 -8.48 5.58
CA LEU A 6 -14.67 -9.20 6.57
C LEU A 6 -15.19 -9.06 8.01
N SER A 7 -16.45 -8.67 8.21
CA SER A 7 -17.02 -8.37 9.53
C SER A 7 -16.97 -9.51 10.56
N SER A 8 -16.72 -10.75 10.12
CA SER A 8 -16.57 -11.93 10.98
C SER A 8 -15.12 -12.34 11.24
N ILE A 9 -14.14 -11.65 10.63
CA ILE A 9 -12.74 -12.03 10.67
C ILE A 9 -12.02 -11.27 11.78
N LYS A 10 -11.25 -11.99 12.60
CA LYS A 10 -10.45 -11.46 13.71
C LYS A 10 -8.96 -11.60 13.41
N ILE A 11 -8.21 -10.51 13.56
CA ILE A 11 -6.80 -10.46 13.19
C ILE A 11 -5.98 -9.86 14.32
N ILE A 12 -4.89 -10.52 14.67
CA ILE A 12 -3.85 -9.97 15.53
C ILE A 12 -2.75 -9.38 14.65
N GLU A 13 -2.44 -8.11 14.86
CA GLU A 13 -1.27 -7.48 14.26
C GLU A 13 -0.23 -7.27 15.34
N ILE A 14 0.97 -7.80 15.14
CA ILE A 14 2.12 -7.43 15.96
C ILE A 14 2.72 -6.16 15.37
N ALA A 15 2.69 -5.07 16.13
CA ALA A 15 2.99 -3.73 15.62
C ALA A 15 4.34 -3.66 14.90
N GLY A 16 4.30 -3.28 13.62
CA GLY A 16 5.44 -3.10 12.73
C GLY A 16 5.48 -1.71 12.08
N ILE A 17 6.27 -1.59 11.02
CA ILE A 17 6.37 -0.37 10.20
C ILE A 17 6.14 -0.71 8.71
N GLY A 18 5.93 0.33 7.89
CA GLY A 18 5.84 0.23 6.43
C GLY A 18 4.67 -0.65 5.96
N PRO A 19 4.92 -1.81 5.32
CA PRO A 19 3.89 -2.67 4.71
C PRO A 19 2.87 -3.24 5.70
N GLY A 20 3.30 -3.59 6.93
CA GLY A 20 2.44 -4.25 7.93
C GLY A 20 1.24 -3.38 8.34
N PRO A 21 1.47 -2.14 8.80
CA PRO A 21 0.38 -1.21 9.13
C PRO A 21 -0.59 -0.96 7.98
N MET A 22 -0.12 -0.89 6.72
CA MET A 22 -0.98 -0.72 5.55
C MET A 22 -1.86 -1.96 5.29
N CYS A 23 -1.30 -3.18 5.41
CA CYS A 23 -2.09 -4.41 5.29
C CYS A 23 -3.21 -4.47 6.34
N ALA A 24 -2.86 -4.22 7.59
CA ALA A 24 -3.81 -4.20 8.69
C ALA A 24 -4.89 -3.10 8.53
N MET A 25 -4.52 -1.92 8.01
CA MET A 25 -5.48 -0.87 7.64
C MET A 25 -6.48 -1.36 6.60
N LEU A 26 -6.00 -1.96 5.50
CA LEU A 26 -6.86 -2.45 4.43
C LEU A 26 -7.84 -3.52 4.94
N LEU A 27 -7.37 -4.46 5.75
CA LEU A 27 -8.23 -5.51 6.31
C LEU A 27 -9.27 -4.94 7.29
N ALA A 28 -8.89 -3.95 8.11
CA ALA A 28 -9.81 -3.24 8.99
C ALA A 28 -10.84 -2.42 8.22
N ASP A 29 -10.43 -1.71 7.17
CA ASP A 29 -11.31 -0.96 6.26
C ASP A 29 -12.32 -1.89 5.58
N LEU A 30 -11.95 -3.15 5.30
CA LEU A 30 -12.84 -4.19 4.81
C LEU A 30 -13.74 -4.83 5.90
N GLY A 31 -13.65 -4.35 7.13
CA GLY A 31 -14.51 -4.72 8.25
C GLY A 31 -13.93 -5.77 9.20
N ALA A 32 -12.68 -6.22 9.02
CA ALA A 32 -12.07 -7.16 9.96
C ALA A 32 -11.86 -6.50 11.33
N GLU A 33 -12.04 -7.27 12.40
CA GLU A 33 -11.65 -6.84 13.74
C GLU A 33 -10.14 -7.02 13.89
N VAL A 34 -9.38 -5.93 13.76
CA VAL A 34 -7.93 -5.95 13.89
C VAL A 34 -7.51 -5.36 15.25
N ILE A 35 -6.78 -6.16 16.03
CA ILE A 35 -6.14 -5.74 17.27
C ILE A 35 -4.64 -5.62 17.06
N ARG A 36 -4.14 -4.42 17.27
CA ARG A 36 -2.71 -4.10 17.24
C ARG A 36 -2.10 -4.32 18.61
N ILE A 37 -1.12 -5.24 18.68
CA ILE A 37 -0.29 -5.48 19.85
C ILE A 37 0.89 -4.51 19.79
N ASP A 38 0.80 -3.46 20.58
CA ASP A 38 1.84 -2.45 20.73
C ASP A 38 2.86 -2.82 21.81
N ARG A 39 4.09 -2.35 21.62
CA ARG A 39 5.10 -2.43 22.67
C ARG A 39 4.80 -1.37 23.73
N VAL A 40 4.94 -1.74 25.01
CA VAL A 40 4.78 -0.80 26.14
C VAL A 40 5.77 0.37 26.06
N GLN A 41 6.93 0.14 25.44
CA GLN A 41 7.94 1.16 25.14
C GLN A 41 7.97 1.41 23.64
N GLU A 42 7.83 2.67 23.24
CA GLU A 42 7.93 3.05 21.83
C GLU A 42 9.29 2.63 21.26
N ALA A 43 9.25 2.09 20.04
CA ALA A 43 10.46 1.90 19.28
C ALA A 43 11.01 3.29 18.90
N ASN A 44 12.27 3.56 19.19
CA ASN A 44 12.94 4.76 18.72
C ASN A 44 13.21 4.64 17.22
N LEU A 45 12.20 4.97 16.42
CA LEU A 45 12.24 4.92 14.96
C LEU A 45 12.97 6.12 14.34
N GLY A 46 13.50 7.05 15.15
CA GLY A 46 14.16 8.27 14.69
C GLY A 46 13.23 9.26 13.98
N LEU A 47 11.92 9.06 14.09
CA LEU A 47 10.88 9.89 13.46
C LEU A 47 9.93 10.39 14.54
N ASN A 48 9.66 11.69 14.55
CA ASN A 48 8.59 12.26 15.35
C ASN A 48 7.25 11.96 14.65
N ARG A 49 6.50 11.00 15.19
CA ARG A 49 5.19 10.60 14.64
C ARG A 49 4.10 11.00 15.62
N ASP A 50 3.07 11.68 15.10
CA ASP A 50 1.83 11.86 15.82
C ASP A 50 0.92 10.65 15.51
N PRO A 51 0.77 9.68 16.42
CA PRO A 51 -0.01 8.47 16.14
C PRO A 51 -1.48 8.79 15.88
N THR A 52 -2.00 9.92 16.36
CA THR A 52 -3.39 10.33 16.14
C THR A 52 -3.66 10.77 14.70
N LYS A 53 -2.62 11.09 13.95
CA LYS A 53 -2.68 11.50 12.53
C LYS A 53 -2.12 10.46 11.57
N ASP A 54 -1.66 9.32 12.10
CA ASP A 54 -1.16 8.23 11.26
C ASP A 54 -2.34 7.47 10.65
N VAL A 55 -2.76 7.90 9.46
CA VAL A 55 -3.86 7.32 8.68
C VAL A 55 -3.76 5.80 8.57
N LEU A 56 -2.54 5.25 8.48
CA LEU A 56 -2.36 3.82 8.41
C LEU A 56 -2.96 3.14 9.64
N LEU A 57 -2.89 3.73 10.83
CA LEU A 57 -3.38 3.18 12.09
C LEU A 57 -4.91 3.24 12.29
N ARG A 58 -5.68 3.80 11.35
CA ARG A 58 -7.15 3.90 11.47
C ARG A 58 -7.82 2.52 11.48
N GLY A 59 -9.05 2.48 11.97
CA GLY A 59 -9.92 1.30 11.95
C GLY A 59 -9.54 0.19 12.95
N ARG A 60 -8.49 0.39 13.75
CA ARG A 60 -7.88 -0.64 14.59
C ARG A 60 -7.87 -0.25 16.06
N ARG A 61 -7.92 -1.26 16.94
CA ARG A 61 -7.77 -1.07 18.39
C ARG A 61 -6.35 -1.40 18.83
N SER A 62 -5.85 -0.69 19.82
CA SER A 62 -4.49 -0.90 20.35
C SER A 62 -4.50 -1.43 21.78
N ILE A 63 -3.76 -2.50 22.00
CA ILE A 63 -3.40 -3.02 23.32
C ILE A 63 -1.87 -3.00 23.47
N ALA A 64 -1.37 -2.39 24.54
CA ALA A 64 0.05 -2.36 24.83
C ALA A 64 0.45 -3.54 25.72
N VAL A 65 1.31 -4.42 25.21
CA VAL A 65 1.72 -5.67 25.88
C VAL A 65 3.25 -5.73 26.01
N ASP A 66 3.75 -6.09 27.19
CA ASP A 66 5.17 -6.34 27.42
C ASP A 66 5.51 -7.80 27.10
N LEU A 67 5.95 -8.04 25.86
CA LEU A 67 6.36 -9.35 25.37
C LEU A 67 7.69 -9.86 25.97
N LYS A 68 8.30 -9.14 26.91
CA LYS A 68 9.42 -9.66 27.72
C LYS A 68 8.94 -10.46 28.93
N LYS A 69 7.65 -10.37 29.27
CA LYS A 69 7.06 -11.06 30.41
C LYS A 69 6.30 -12.31 29.97
N PRO A 70 6.44 -13.44 30.67
CA PRO A 70 5.69 -14.66 30.38
C PRO A 70 4.17 -14.42 30.33
N GLU A 71 3.63 -13.58 31.21
CA GLU A 71 2.21 -13.22 31.24
C GLU A 71 1.77 -12.45 30.00
N GLY A 72 2.65 -11.61 29.44
CA GLY A 72 2.37 -10.88 28.19
C GLY A 72 2.38 -11.80 26.97
N ILE A 73 3.31 -12.76 26.93
CA ILE A 73 3.35 -13.78 25.87
C ILE A 73 2.09 -14.67 25.93
N GLU A 74 1.74 -15.17 27.12
CA GLU A 74 0.55 -15.99 27.31
C GLU A 74 -0.73 -15.24 26.96
N LEU A 75 -0.83 -13.95 27.30
CA LEU A 75 -1.95 -13.11 26.88
C LEU A 75 -2.11 -13.10 25.36
N VAL A 76 -1.02 -12.87 24.61
CA VAL A 76 -1.09 -12.86 23.14
C VAL A 76 -1.47 -14.23 22.59
N LEU A 77 -0.98 -15.32 23.17
CA LEU A 77 -1.39 -16.67 22.78
C LEU A 77 -2.89 -16.92 23.00
N GLN A 78 -3.47 -16.43 24.11
CA GLN A 78 -4.91 -16.51 24.37
C GLN A 78 -5.75 -15.67 23.38
N LEU A 79 -5.23 -14.54 22.91
CA LEU A 79 -5.86 -13.80 21.81
C LEU A 79 -5.75 -14.60 20.49
N ILE A 80 -4.60 -15.19 20.20
CA ILE A 80 -4.39 -16.00 18.99
C ILE A 80 -5.35 -17.21 18.92
N GLU A 81 -5.71 -17.83 20.04
CA GLU A 81 -6.71 -18.91 20.10
C GLU A 81 -8.07 -18.54 19.48
N LYS A 82 -8.42 -17.26 19.49
CA LYS A 82 -9.73 -16.74 19.02
C LYS A 82 -9.62 -15.98 17.70
N SER A 83 -8.46 -16.01 17.06
CA SER A 83 -8.16 -15.22 15.87
C SER A 83 -8.11 -16.07 14.60
N ASP A 84 -8.47 -15.49 13.47
CA ASP A 84 -8.37 -16.15 12.15
C ASP A 84 -6.97 -15.96 11.55
N ALA A 85 -6.33 -14.84 11.84
CA ALA A 85 -4.99 -14.54 11.35
C ALA A 85 -4.13 -13.77 12.35
N LEU A 86 -2.82 -13.90 12.18
CA LEU A 86 -1.80 -13.05 12.78
C LEU A 86 -0.92 -12.46 11.68
N THR A 87 -0.54 -11.19 11.80
CA THR A 87 0.47 -10.57 10.93
C THR A 87 1.60 -9.95 11.74
N GLU A 88 2.83 -10.10 11.25
CA GLU A 88 4.02 -9.52 11.87
C GLU A 88 5.04 -9.09 10.81
N GLY A 89 5.89 -8.12 11.16
CA GLY A 89 6.83 -7.50 10.23
C GLY A 89 8.29 -7.53 10.69
N PHE A 90 8.67 -8.48 11.55
CA PHE A 90 10.02 -8.56 12.08
C PHE A 90 10.96 -9.38 11.20
N ARG A 91 12.26 -9.22 11.48
CA ARG A 91 13.30 -10.03 10.84
C ARG A 91 13.15 -11.51 11.26
N PRO A 92 13.60 -12.45 10.41
CA PRO A 92 13.56 -13.87 10.71
C PRO A 92 14.22 -14.17 12.08
N GLY A 93 13.58 -15.01 12.88
CA GLY A 93 14.04 -15.39 14.22
C GLY A 93 13.56 -14.49 15.36
N VAL A 94 12.92 -13.35 15.09
CA VAL A 94 12.44 -12.44 16.16
C VAL A 94 11.23 -13.03 16.88
N MET A 95 10.21 -13.49 16.15
CA MET A 95 8.98 -14.03 16.76
C MET A 95 9.25 -15.32 17.53
N GLU A 96 10.20 -16.13 17.08
CA GLU A 96 10.69 -17.31 17.77
C GLU A 96 11.30 -16.93 19.13
N ARG A 97 12.16 -15.91 19.17
CA ARG A 97 12.73 -15.41 20.44
C ARG A 97 11.71 -14.80 21.38
N LEU A 98 10.61 -14.27 20.85
CA LEU A 98 9.49 -13.74 21.64
C LEU A 98 8.55 -14.85 22.14
N GLY A 99 8.76 -16.12 21.76
CA GLY A 99 7.87 -17.22 22.14
C GLY A 99 6.57 -17.26 21.34
N LEU A 100 6.50 -16.58 20.21
CA LEU A 100 5.31 -16.44 19.35
C LEU A 100 5.61 -16.95 17.92
N SER A 101 6.40 -18.03 17.81
CA SER A 101 6.69 -18.65 16.50
C SER A 101 5.41 -19.23 15.88
N PRO A 102 5.39 -19.51 14.55
CA PRO A 102 4.25 -20.10 13.89
C PRO A 102 3.90 -21.45 14.49
N GLU A 103 4.89 -22.26 14.86
CA GLU A 103 4.68 -23.57 15.49
C GLU A 103 3.98 -23.43 16.84
N VAL A 104 4.43 -22.49 17.68
CA VAL A 104 3.81 -22.24 19.00
C VAL A 104 2.38 -21.73 18.83
N CYS A 105 2.16 -20.83 17.86
CA CYS A 105 0.82 -20.29 17.58
C CYS A 105 -0.12 -21.37 17.02
N HIS A 106 0.33 -22.22 16.09
CA HIS A 106 -0.47 -23.31 15.54
C HIS A 106 -0.79 -24.41 16.55
N GLN A 107 0.04 -24.62 17.57
CA GLN A 107 -0.31 -25.51 18.69
C GLN A 107 -1.52 -25.00 19.48
N ARG A 108 -1.67 -23.68 19.61
CA ARG A 108 -2.82 -23.04 20.27
C ARG A 108 -4.02 -22.94 19.34
N ASN A 109 -3.78 -22.63 18.08
CA ASN A 109 -4.80 -22.47 17.06
C ASN A 109 -4.35 -23.08 15.72
N PRO A 110 -4.70 -24.35 15.43
CA PRO A 110 -4.33 -25.01 14.19
C PRO A 110 -4.92 -24.35 12.94
N LYS A 111 -5.96 -23.52 13.06
CA LYS A 111 -6.61 -22.80 11.95
C LYS A 111 -5.99 -21.44 11.64
N LEU A 112 -5.05 -20.97 12.46
CA LEU A 112 -4.50 -19.62 12.34
C LEU A 112 -3.70 -19.44 11.04
N VAL A 113 -3.99 -18.38 10.30
CA VAL A 113 -3.13 -17.94 9.19
C VAL A 113 -2.05 -17.02 9.73
N TYR A 114 -0.79 -17.41 9.59
CA TYR A 114 0.36 -16.67 10.11
C TYR A 114 1.08 -15.91 8.99
N GLY A 115 0.82 -14.62 8.85
CA GLY A 115 1.44 -13.75 7.85
C GLY A 115 2.75 -13.13 8.32
N ARG A 116 3.83 -13.37 7.58
CA ARG A 116 5.17 -12.82 7.81
C ARG A 116 5.51 -11.80 6.74
N MET A 117 5.65 -10.54 7.12
CA MET A 117 5.99 -9.44 6.23
C MET A 117 7.46 -9.08 6.34
N THR A 118 8.24 -9.42 5.33
CA THR A 118 9.67 -9.10 5.30
C THR A 118 10.06 -8.36 4.04
N GLY A 119 11.24 -7.75 4.09
CA GLY A 119 11.85 -7.18 2.90
C GLY A 119 12.39 -8.22 1.94
N TRP A 120 13.20 -9.13 2.47
CA TRP A 120 14.04 -10.05 1.69
C TRP A 120 13.54 -11.50 1.66
N GLY A 121 12.51 -11.86 2.46
CA GLY A 121 12.08 -13.24 2.69
C GLY A 121 12.50 -13.78 4.06
N GLN A 122 11.90 -14.92 4.47
CA GLN A 122 12.33 -15.65 5.66
C GLN A 122 13.66 -16.38 5.46
N ASP A 123 14.06 -16.61 4.20
CA ASP A 123 15.31 -17.25 3.82
C ASP A 123 16.08 -16.44 2.75
N GLY A 124 17.20 -16.98 2.28
CA GLY A 124 18.08 -16.33 1.32
C GLY A 124 19.21 -15.50 1.94
N PRO A 125 20.18 -15.07 1.13
CA PRO A 125 21.43 -14.46 1.61
C PRO A 125 21.25 -13.10 2.29
N LEU A 126 20.13 -12.41 2.02
CA LEU A 126 19.81 -11.10 2.58
C LEU A 126 18.76 -11.14 3.70
N SER A 127 18.20 -12.30 4.04
CA SER A 127 17.13 -12.48 5.04
C SER A 127 17.36 -11.74 6.37
N HIS A 128 18.60 -11.69 6.85
CA HIS A 128 18.96 -11.00 8.10
C HIS A 128 19.47 -9.56 7.93
N ALA A 129 19.67 -9.11 6.69
CA ALA A 129 20.16 -7.77 6.37
C ALA A 129 19.10 -6.70 6.64
N ALA A 130 19.54 -5.49 6.99
CA ALA A 130 18.66 -4.33 7.02
C ALA A 130 18.28 -3.92 5.59
N GLY A 131 17.11 -3.34 5.41
CA GLY A 131 16.68 -2.75 4.16
C GLY A 131 15.45 -1.88 4.38
N HIS A 132 15.15 -1.08 3.38
CA HIS A 132 13.90 -0.32 3.23
C HIS A 132 13.38 -0.50 1.81
N ASP A 133 12.15 -0.07 1.56
CA ASP A 133 11.47 -0.10 0.26
C ASP A 133 12.42 0.00 -0.94
N ILE A 134 13.18 1.10 -1.01
CA ILE A 134 14.11 1.41 -2.10
C ILE A 134 15.13 0.28 -2.37
N ASN A 135 15.60 -0.42 -1.33
CA ASN A 135 16.57 -1.51 -1.46
C ASN A 135 15.90 -2.76 -2.06
N TYR A 136 14.66 -3.05 -1.68
CA TYR A 136 13.92 -4.22 -2.16
C TYR A 136 13.57 -4.06 -3.64
N ILE A 137 13.06 -2.88 -4.03
CA ILE A 137 12.71 -2.58 -5.43
C ILE A 137 13.96 -2.44 -6.32
N SER A 138 15.12 -2.11 -5.74
CA SER A 138 16.39 -2.09 -6.47
C SER A 138 16.80 -3.48 -6.95
N LEU A 139 16.61 -4.51 -6.10
CA LEU A 139 17.10 -5.86 -6.39
C LEU A 139 16.32 -6.53 -7.54
N VAL A 140 15.09 -6.07 -7.79
CA VAL A 140 14.18 -6.68 -8.78
C VAL A 140 14.06 -5.85 -10.06
N GLY A 141 14.92 -4.85 -10.25
CA GLY A 141 14.94 -3.99 -11.44
C GLY A 141 13.84 -2.94 -11.50
N ALA A 142 12.93 -2.90 -10.53
CA ALA A 142 11.82 -1.95 -10.51
C ALA A 142 12.32 -0.50 -10.35
N LEU A 143 13.32 -0.26 -9.49
CA LEU A 143 13.88 1.09 -9.34
C LEU A 143 14.56 1.56 -10.63
N ASP A 144 15.34 0.70 -11.28
CA ASP A 144 16.05 1.05 -12.51
C ASP A 144 15.09 1.35 -13.68
N ALA A 145 13.89 0.77 -13.69
CA ALA A 145 12.88 1.07 -14.69
C ALA A 145 12.17 2.44 -14.50
N ILE A 146 12.36 3.13 -13.37
CA ILE A 146 11.60 4.33 -13.01
C ILE A 146 12.48 5.58 -13.06
N GLY A 147 12.13 6.51 -13.93
CA GLY A 147 12.79 7.82 -14.08
C GLY A 147 12.96 8.21 -15.55
N ARG A 148 13.64 9.33 -15.80
CA ARG A 148 13.88 9.83 -17.16
C ARG A 148 15.17 9.27 -17.76
N GLU A 149 15.22 9.28 -19.08
CA GLU A 149 16.42 9.00 -19.87
C GLU A 149 17.58 9.91 -19.44
N GLY A 150 18.76 9.33 -19.24
CA GLY A 150 19.97 10.07 -18.83
C GLY A 150 19.99 10.56 -17.38
N GLU A 151 18.92 10.40 -16.62
CA GLU A 151 18.83 10.78 -15.20
C GLU A 151 19.05 9.56 -14.28
N ALA A 152 19.31 9.80 -12.99
CA ALA A 152 19.36 8.73 -12.00
C ALA A 152 17.97 8.07 -11.81
N PRO A 153 17.90 6.79 -11.42
CA PRO A 153 16.65 6.16 -11.01
C PRO A 153 15.92 6.98 -9.93
N ILE A 154 14.58 7.06 -10.02
CA ILE A 154 13.75 7.86 -9.13
C ILE A 154 13.01 6.95 -8.16
N PRO A 155 13.24 7.05 -6.83
CA PRO A 155 12.48 6.31 -5.83
C PRO A 155 10.99 6.71 -5.87
N PRO A 156 10.05 5.77 -6.16
CA PRO A 156 8.62 6.06 -6.33
C PRO A 156 7.89 6.12 -4.97
N LEU A 157 8.42 6.92 -4.04
CA LEU A 157 8.09 6.83 -2.61
C LEU A 157 8.27 5.38 -2.13
N ASN A 158 7.42 4.90 -1.21
CA ASN A 158 7.34 3.49 -0.82
C ASN A 158 6.14 2.75 -1.44
N LEU A 159 5.61 3.26 -2.56
CA LEU A 159 4.39 2.72 -3.18
C LEU A 159 4.62 1.34 -3.82
N VAL A 160 5.83 1.07 -4.31
CA VAL A 160 6.13 -0.15 -5.08
C VAL A 160 6.50 -1.31 -4.15
N GLY A 161 7.42 -1.10 -3.21
CA GLY A 161 7.88 -2.15 -2.30
C GLY A 161 6.94 -2.35 -1.12
N ASP A 162 6.85 -1.36 -0.22
CA ASP A 162 6.05 -1.47 1.00
C ASP A 162 4.58 -1.72 0.68
N PHE A 163 3.96 -0.90 -0.17
CA PHE A 163 2.51 -1.00 -0.37
C PHE A 163 2.13 -2.00 -1.45
N GLY A 164 2.66 -1.83 -2.67
CA GLY A 164 2.38 -2.68 -3.81
C GLY A 164 2.86 -4.12 -3.62
N GLY A 165 4.15 -4.30 -3.37
CA GLY A 165 4.81 -5.60 -3.25
C GLY A 165 4.69 -6.24 -1.86
N GLY A 166 4.45 -5.45 -0.82
CA GLY A 166 4.32 -5.91 0.55
C GLY A 166 2.87 -6.02 0.98
N ALA A 167 2.27 -4.88 1.35
CA ALA A 167 0.97 -4.81 2.02
C ALA A 167 -0.15 -5.51 1.24
N LEU A 168 -0.25 -5.28 -0.08
CA LEU A 168 -1.28 -5.90 -0.92
C LEU A 168 -1.09 -7.41 -1.07
N TYR A 169 0.15 -7.89 -1.24
CA TYR A 169 0.42 -9.33 -1.31
C TYR A 169 0.19 -10.02 0.02
N LEU A 170 0.50 -9.38 1.15
CA LEU A 170 0.18 -9.92 2.48
C LEU A 170 -1.32 -9.98 2.71
N ALA A 171 -2.05 -8.91 2.41
CA ALA A 171 -3.50 -8.90 2.54
C ALA A 171 -4.13 -10.00 1.67
N MET A 172 -3.70 -10.13 0.41
CA MET A 172 -4.11 -11.21 -0.48
C MET A 172 -3.80 -12.59 0.10
N GLY A 173 -2.57 -12.80 0.61
CA GLY A 173 -2.14 -14.06 1.19
C GLY A 173 -2.91 -14.42 2.47
N VAL A 174 -3.18 -13.45 3.35
CA VAL A 174 -4.01 -13.65 4.54
C VAL A 174 -5.43 -14.02 4.13
N LEU A 175 -6.05 -13.30 3.19
CA LEU A 175 -7.40 -13.61 2.72
C LEU A 175 -7.48 -15.00 2.10
N ALA A 176 -6.52 -15.36 1.23
CA ALA A 176 -6.45 -16.67 0.61
C ALA A 176 -6.28 -17.78 1.66
N GLY A 177 -5.38 -17.58 2.64
CA GLY A 177 -5.16 -18.51 3.74
C GLY A 177 -6.41 -18.68 4.62
N VAL A 178 -7.14 -17.60 4.92
CA VAL A 178 -8.35 -17.67 5.76
C VAL A 178 -9.46 -18.44 5.02
N ILE A 179 -9.63 -18.18 3.72
CA ILE A 179 -10.59 -18.92 2.87
C ILE A 179 -10.23 -20.40 2.79
N GLU A 180 -8.93 -20.73 2.70
CA GLU A 180 -8.45 -22.11 2.73
C GLU A 180 -8.75 -22.77 4.08
N ALA A 181 -8.36 -22.12 5.18
CA ALA A 181 -8.52 -22.63 6.55
C ALA A 181 -9.99 -22.84 6.93
N GLN A 182 -10.91 -22.04 6.39
CA GLN A 182 -12.36 -22.24 6.55
C GLN A 182 -12.84 -23.57 5.95
N LYS A 183 -12.18 -24.07 4.91
CA LYS A 183 -12.51 -25.34 4.24
C LYS A 183 -11.74 -26.52 4.83
N SER A 184 -10.43 -26.36 5.00
CA SER A 184 -9.52 -27.44 5.44
C SER A 184 -9.54 -27.63 6.96
N GLY A 185 -9.88 -26.59 7.70
CA GLY A 185 -9.70 -26.53 9.15
C GLY A 185 -8.24 -26.42 9.58
N GLN A 186 -7.33 -26.06 8.67
CA GLN A 186 -5.90 -25.87 8.94
C GLN A 186 -5.43 -24.53 8.40
N GLY A 187 -4.71 -23.78 9.22
CA GLY A 187 -4.04 -22.57 8.82
C GLY A 187 -2.68 -22.85 8.16
N GLN A 188 -2.00 -21.78 7.78
CA GLN A 188 -0.70 -21.86 7.13
C GLN A 188 0.13 -20.60 7.38
N VAL A 189 1.44 -20.74 7.18
CA VAL A 189 2.35 -19.59 7.14
C VAL A 189 2.31 -18.97 5.74
N VAL A 190 2.16 -17.66 5.69
CA VAL A 190 2.33 -16.85 4.48
C VAL A 190 3.65 -16.11 4.63
N ASP A 191 4.70 -16.58 3.96
CA ASP A 191 5.93 -15.81 3.80
C ASP A 191 5.73 -14.78 2.68
N CYS A 192 5.69 -13.51 3.05
CA CYS A 192 5.46 -12.41 2.13
C CYS A 192 6.68 -11.48 2.14
N ALA A 193 7.52 -11.62 1.11
CA ALA A 193 8.67 -10.76 0.88
C ALA A 193 8.31 -9.61 -0.07
N MET A 194 8.70 -8.38 0.29
CA MET A 194 8.54 -7.21 -0.59
C MET A 194 9.31 -7.36 -1.89
N THR A 195 10.46 -8.05 -1.90
CA THR A 195 11.17 -8.38 -3.15
C THR A 195 10.31 -9.22 -4.08
N ASP A 196 9.63 -10.25 -3.58
CA ASP A 196 8.85 -11.18 -4.41
C ASP A 196 7.63 -10.48 -4.99
N GLY A 197 6.91 -9.72 -4.16
CA GLY A 197 5.77 -8.94 -4.62
C GLY A 197 6.18 -7.83 -5.60
N SER A 198 7.30 -7.14 -5.36
CA SER A 198 7.81 -6.12 -6.29
C SER A 198 8.23 -6.73 -7.64
N ALA A 199 8.88 -7.89 -7.63
CA ALA A 199 9.19 -8.64 -8.85
C ALA A 199 7.90 -9.07 -9.58
N SER A 200 6.88 -9.50 -8.82
CA SER A 200 5.59 -9.88 -9.37
C SER A 200 4.89 -8.69 -10.05
N LEU A 201 4.94 -7.49 -9.47
CA LEU A 201 4.44 -6.26 -10.11
C LEU A 201 5.16 -5.95 -11.43
N MET A 202 6.42 -6.38 -11.59
CA MET A 202 7.20 -6.19 -12.81
C MET A 202 6.91 -7.21 -13.92
N SER A 203 6.01 -8.18 -13.71
CA SER A 203 5.77 -9.31 -14.62
C SER A 203 5.54 -8.91 -16.08
N MET A 204 4.77 -7.85 -16.33
CA MET A 204 4.51 -7.37 -17.69
C MET A 204 5.79 -6.91 -18.40
N PHE A 205 6.70 -6.24 -17.67
CA PHE A 205 7.96 -5.72 -18.21
C PHE A 205 8.96 -6.83 -18.50
N TYR A 206 9.05 -7.84 -17.61
CA TYR A 206 9.80 -9.06 -17.89
C TYR A 206 9.25 -9.79 -19.13
N GLY A 207 7.94 -9.81 -19.32
CA GLY A 207 7.29 -10.31 -20.54
C GLY A 207 7.68 -9.50 -21.78
N MET A 208 7.63 -8.17 -21.71
CA MET A 208 8.03 -7.29 -22.82
C MET A 208 9.51 -7.46 -23.19
N LYS A 209 10.39 -7.59 -22.20
CA LYS A 209 11.80 -7.94 -22.40
C LYS A 209 11.95 -9.28 -23.11
N GLY A 210 11.23 -10.31 -22.67
CA GLY A 210 11.22 -11.62 -23.33
C GLY A 210 10.73 -11.58 -24.79
N MET A 211 9.85 -10.63 -25.12
CA MET A 211 9.38 -10.39 -26.50
C MET A 211 10.31 -9.49 -27.33
N GLY A 212 11.42 -8.99 -26.77
CA GLY A 212 12.29 -8.00 -27.43
C GLY A 212 11.64 -6.62 -27.61
N ARG A 213 10.63 -6.30 -26.79
CA ARG A 213 9.86 -5.04 -26.82
C ARG A 213 10.16 -4.12 -25.63
N TRP A 214 11.29 -4.33 -24.98
CA TRP A 214 11.77 -3.54 -23.85
C TRP A 214 13.24 -3.20 -24.05
N SER A 215 13.55 -1.91 -23.93
CA SER A 215 14.90 -1.39 -23.82
C SER A 215 15.29 -1.33 -22.34
N GLU A 216 16.50 -1.78 -22.02
CA GLU A 216 17.09 -1.60 -20.68
C GLU A 216 17.55 -0.15 -20.47
N GLU A 217 17.51 0.69 -21.50
CA GLU A 217 17.69 2.13 -21.34
C GLU A 217 16.41 2.76 -20.81
N ARG A 218 16.40 3.07 -19.51
CA ARG A 218 15.29 3.74 -18.83
C ARG A 218 14.86 5.01 -19.56
N GLY A 219 13.55 5.23 -19.66
CA GLY A 219 12.99 6.44 -20.24
C GLY A 219 12.93 6.42 -21.75
N THR A 220 13.14 5.27 -22.38
CA THR A 220 13.11 5.09 -23.85
C THR A 220 12.03 4.14 -24.34
N ASN A 221 11.19 3.62 -23.42
CA ASN A 221 10.09 2.72 -23.73
C ASN A 221 8.75 3.48 -23.86
N VAL A 222 7.71 2.77 -24.27
CA VAL A 222 6.38 3.37 -24.50
C VAL A 222 5.81 4.01 -23.23
N ILE A 223 5.91 3.33 -22.08
CA ILE A 223 5.20 3.71 -20.85
C ILE A 223 6.12 4.13 -19.69
N ASP A 224 7.40 4.36 -19.96
CA ASP A 224 8.39 4.82 -18.96
C ASP A 224 8.88 6.25 -19.25
N THR A 225 8.07 7.05 -19.98
CA THR A 225 8.35 8.43 -20.46
C THR A 225 9.11 8.56 -21.78
N GLY A 226 9.44 7.46 -22.46
CA GLY A 226 10.06 7.49 -23.79
C GLY A 226 9.15 8.10 -24.86
N SER A 227 7.92 7.61 -24.97
CA SER A 227 6.97 8.08 -25.98
C SER A 227 6.40 9.46 -25.69
N HIS A 228 6.13 10.25 -26.73
CA HIS A 228 5.54 11.59 -26.59
C HIS A 228 4.05 11.55 -26.20
N TYR A 229 3.38 10.43 -26.39
CA TYR A 229 1.97 10.23 -26.06
C TYR A 229 1.74 9.49 -24.73
N TYR A 230 2.79 9.21 -23.97
CA TYR A 230 2.72 8.74 -22.59
C TYR A 230 3.73 9.51 -21.73
N ASN A 231 3.35 10.70 -21.28
CA ASN A 231 4.28 11.60 -20.58
C ASN A 231 3.56 12.64 -19.72
N VAL A 232 4.34 13.39 -18.95
CA VAL A 232 3.92 14.61 -18.25
C VAL A 232 4.50 15.84 -18.92
N TYR A 233 3.65 16.84 -19.16
CA TYR A 233 4.02 18.09 -19.83
C TYR A 233 3.76 19.29 -18.93
N LYS A 234 4.73 20.22 -18.93
CA LYS A 234 4.61 21.49 -18.23
C LYS A 234 3.71 22.45 -19.03
N THR A 235 2.92 23.22 -18.33
CA THR A 235 1.95 24.19 -18.88
C THR A 235 2.38 25.62 -18.60
N LYS A 236 1.65 26.60 -19.16
CA LYS A 236 2.01 28.03 -19.10
C LYS A 236 2.18 28.58 -17.67
N ASP A 237 1.44 28.04 -16.71
CA ASP A 237 1.42 28.45 -15.30
C ASP A 237 2.34 27.60 -14.42
N ASP A 238 3.37 26.99 -15.00
CA ASP A 238 4.36 26.14 -14.34
C ASP A 238 3.81 24.86 -13.69
N LYS A 239 2.54 24.53 -13.92
CA LYS A 239 1.90 23.27 -13.50
C LYS A 239 2.03 22.19 -14.58
N TYR A 240 1.62 20.96 -14.27
CA TYR A 240 1.75 19.82 -15.17
C TYR A 240 0.41 19.18 -15.51
N ILE A 241 0.37 18.54 -16.68
CA ILE A 241 -0.68 17.64 -17.15
C ILE A 241 -0.05 16.28 -17.50
N SER A 242 -0.83 15.20 -17.42
CA SER A 242 -0.45 13.88 -17.92
C SER A 242 -1.22 13.52 -19.18
N ILE A 243 -0.55 12.81 -20.09
CA ILE A 243 -1.09 12.28 -21.34
C ILE A 243 -0.74 10.80 -21.41
N ALA A 244 -1.70 9.96 -21.80
CA ALA A 244 -1.53 8.52 -21.99
C ALA A 244 -2.30 7.99 -23.22
N SER A 245 -2.22 8.69 -24.35
CA SER A 245 -2.93 8.37 -25.61
C SER A 245 -2.24 7.24 -26.39
N ILE A 246 -2.18 6.03 -25.82
CA ILE A 246 -1.45 4.90 -26.41
C ILE A 246 -2.14 4.36 -27.66
N GLU A 247 -3.47 4.26 -27.64
CA GLU A 247 -4.24 3.69 -28.75
C GLU A 247 -4.36 4.69 -29.91
N PRO A 248 -4.29 4.24 -31.19
CA PRO A 248 -4.29 5.14 -32.34
C PRO A 248 -5.45 6.15 -32.40
N LYS A 249 -6.66 5.73 -32.00
CA LYS A 249 -7.83 6.62 -31.95
C LYS A 249 -7.70 7.73 -30.90
N PHE A 250 -7.12 7.41 -29.76
CA PHE A 250 -6.91 8.35 -28.65
C PHE A 250 -5.77 9.31 -28.99
N TYR A 251 -4.72 8.80 -29.63
CA TYR A 251 -3.65 9.62 -30.17
C TYR A 251 -4.13 10.60 -31.25
N GLN A 252 -5.04 10.16 -32.14
CA GLN A 252 -5.64 11.06 -33.11
C GLN A 252 -6.40 12.21 -32.41
N GLU A 253 -7.18 11.92 -31.38
CA GLU A 253 -7.87 12.97 -30.62
C GLU A 253 -6.89 13.93 -29.92
N LEU A 254 -5.77 13.42 -29.39
CA LEU A 254 -4.69 14.26 -28.87
C LEU A 254 -4.17 15.23 -29.94
N ILE A 255 -3.88 14.74 -31.15
CA ILE A 255 -3.39 15.55 -32.27
C ILE A 255 -4.43 16.59 -32.71
N GLU A 256 -5.71 16.25 -32.70
CA GLU A 256 -6.80 17.17 -33.02
C GLU A 256 -6.93 18.28 -31.96
N LYS A 257 -7.03 17.90 -30.67
CA LYS A 257 -7.25 18.83 -29.56
C LYS A 257 -6.02 19.67 -29.17
N SER A 258 -4.82 19.15 -29.41
CA SER A 258 -3.57 19.93 -29.30
C SER A 258 -3.43 20.97 -30.42
N GLY A 259 -4.18 20.82 -31.52
CA GLY A 259 -4.06 21.66 -32.70
C GLY A 259 -2.94 21.26 -33.66
N LEU A 260 -2.15 20.22 -33.33
CA LEU A 260 -1.08 19.69 -34.18
C LEU A 260 -1.61 19.12 -35.50
N SER A 261 -2.87 18.72 -35.57
CA SER A 261 -3.54 18.29 -36.81
C SER A 261 -3.44 19.28 -37.98
N LYS A 262 -3.15 20.56 -37.69
CA LYS A 262 -2.97 21.62 -38.70
C LYS A 262 -1.53 21.73 -39.21
N GLU A 263 -0.58 21.05 -38.57
CA GLU A 263 0.81 21.01 -39.01
C GLU A 263 0.98 19.99 -40.16
N PRO A 264 1.76 20.31 -41.19
CA PRO A 264 2.14 19.34 -42.20
C PRO A 264 3.10 18.29 -41.62
N ASP A 265 3.16 17.13 -42.28
CA ASP A 265 4.21 16.12 -42.09
C ASP A 265 4.36 15.58 -40.65
N LEU A 266 3.22 15.29 -39.99
CA LEU A 266 3.25 14.58 -38.71
C LEU A 266 3.77 13.13 -38.89
N PRO A 267 4.76 12.70 -38.09
CA PRO A 267 5.24 11.32 -38.14
C PRO A 267 4.16 10.35 -37.66
N LYS A 268 4.29 9.08 -38.05
CA LYS A 268 3.42 8.02 -37.53
C LYS A 268 3.67 7.85 -36.04
N GLN A 269 2.61 7.61 -35.27
CA GLN A 269 2.71 7.37 -33.82
C GLN A 269 3.73 6.27 -33.45
N THR A 270 3.82 5.23 -34.28
CA THR A 270 4.68 4.06 -34.09
C THR A 270 6.14 4.28 -34.47
N ASP A 271 6.51 5.46 -34.95
CA ASP A 271 7.89 5.82 -35.29
C ASP A 271 8.61 6.34 -34.03
N ASP A 272 9.34 5.45 -33.36
CA ASP A 272 10.08 5.74 -32.12
C ASP A 272 11.19 6.77 -32.32
N SER A 273 11.83 6.79 -33.49
CA SER A 273 12.83 7.81 -33.86
C SER A 273 12.28 9.24 -33.82
N SER A 274 10.96 9.39 -33.93
CA SER A 274 10.27 10.68 -33.92
C SER A 274 9.84 11.14 -32.51
N TRP A 275 9.93 10.29 -31.49
CA TRP A 275 9.43 10.60 -30.14
C TRP A 275 10.11 11.82 -29.52
N GLY A 276 11.43 11.97 -29.67
CA GLY A 276 12.17 13.15 -29.19
C GLY A 276 11.62 14.46 -29.77
N PRO A 277 11.66 14.66 -31.11
CA PRO A 277 11.09 15.83 -31.75
C PRO A 277 9.60 16.06 -31.44
N MET A 278 8.80 15.00 -31.34
CA MET A 278 7.38 15.13 -30.99
C MET A 278 7.14 15.55 -29.54
N LYS A 279 7.99 15.13 -28.60
CA LYS A 279 7.98 15.63 -27.21
C LYS A 279 8.22 17.14 -27.18
N GLU A 280 9.14 17.67 -27.98
CA GLU A 280 9.40 19.11 -28.06
C GLU A 280 8.20 19.89 -28.63
N ARG A 281 7.56 19.36 -29.68
CA ARG A 281 6.33 19.97 -30.25
C ARG A 281 5.20 20.01 -29.23
N LEU A 282 4.89 18.88 -28.59
CA LEU A 282 3.85 18.83 -27.56
C LEU A 282 4.17 19.72 -26.37
N THR A 283 5.43 19.78 -25.94
CA THR A 283 5.87 20.73 -24.89
C THR A 283 5.55 22.17 -25.29
N THR A 284 5.88 22.56 -26.52
CA THR A 284 5.58 23.91 -27.03
C THR A 284 4.07 24.19 -27.05
N VAL A 285 3.28 23.22 -27.51
CA VAL A 285 1.80 23.33 -27.49
C VAL A 285 1.32 23.53 -26.06
N PHE A 286 1.69 22.65 -25.13
CA PHE A 286 1.15 22.68 -23.77
C PHE A 286 1.58 23.90 -22.95
N LEU A 287 2.73 24.51 -23.26
CA LEU A 287 3.15 25.81 -22.71
C LEU A 287 2.29 27.00 -23.18
N SER A 288 1.44 26.84 -24.19
CA SER A 288 0.61 27.95 -24.71
C SER A 288 -0.61 28.27 -23.84
N LYS A 289 -1.05 27.35 -22.98
CA LYS A 289 -2.21 27.52 -22.08
C LYS A 289 -1.89 27.06 -20.67
N THR A 290 -2.67 27.55 -19.72
CA THR A 290 -2.61 27.10 -18.32
C THR A 290 -3.14 25.67 -18.19
N ARG A 291 -2.80 24.96 -17.11
CA ARG A 291 -3.34 23.63 -16.81
C ARG A 291 -4.87 23.59 -16.88
N ASP A 292 -5.54 24.56 -16.26
CA ASP A 292 -7.00 24.56 -16.16
C ASP A 292 -7.67 24.82 -17.52
N GLN A 293 -7.05 25.64 -18.39
CA GLN A 293 -7.50 25.79 -19.78
C GLN A 293 -7.34 24.49 -20.60
N TRP A 294 -6.33 23.67 -20.29
CA TRP A 294 -6.23 22.35 -20.91
C TRP A 294 -7.26 21.37 -20.36
N CYS A 295 -7.60 21.46 -19.07
CA CYS A 295 -8.73 20.71 -18.51
C CYS A 295 -10.04 21.03 -19.25
N GLU A 296 -10.34 22.31 -19.50
CA GLU A 296 -11.53 22.72 -20.28
C GLU A 296 -11.58 22.10 -21.70
N ILE A 297 -10.43 21.78 -22.29
CA ILE A 297 -10.32 21.24 -23.66
C ILE A 297 -10.33 19.70 -23.67
N MET A 298 -9.58 19.08 -22.75
CA MET A 298 -9.19 17.66 -22.82
C MET A 298 -9.75 16.79 -21.69
N GLU A 299 -10.13 17.36 -20.55
CA GLU A 299 -10.63 16.55 -19.43
C GLU A 299 -11.97 15.87 -19.79
N GLY A 300 -12.11 14.60 -19.38
CA GLY A 300 -13.29 13.79 -19.70
C GLY A 300 -13.37 13.32 -21.16
N SER A 301 -12.30 13.46 -21.93
CA SER A 301 -12.22 12.96 -23.31
C SER A 301 -11.31 11.75 -23.48
N ASP A 302 -11.31 11.16 -24.68
CA ASP A 302 -10.54 9.94 -24.96
C ASP A 302 -9.04 10.23 -25.20
N VAL A 303 -8.57 11.47 -24.99
CA VAL A 303 -7.13 11.81 -25.00
C VAL A 303 -6.34 11.05 -23.91
N CYS A 304 -7.00 10.49 -22.89
CA CYS A 304 -6.35 9.97 -21.69
C CYS A 304 -5.53 11.09 -20.99
N PHE A 305 -6.23 12.17 -20.67
CA PHE A 305 -5.70 13.38 -20.06
C PHE A 305 -6.08 13.48 -18.58
N ALA A 306 -5.17 13.99 -17.74
CA ALA A 306 -5.51 14.49 -16.40
C ALA A 306 -4.60 15.66 -15.99
N PRO A 307 -5.08 16.60 -15.16
CA PRO A 307 -4.19 17.53 -14.48
C PRO A 307 -3.33 16.79 -13.46
N VAL A 308 -2.05 17.14 -13.36
CA VAL A 308 -1.20 16.67 -12.24
C VAL A 308 -1.51 17.56 -11.03
N LEU A 309 -2.17 16.97 -10.04
CA LEU A 309 -2.65 17.65 -8.83
C LEU A 309 -1.72 17.36 -7.66
N ASN A 310 -1.55 18.34 -6.77
CA ASN A 310 -1.02 18.06 -5.44
C ASN A 310 -2.10 17.45 -4.53
N MET A 311 -1.75 17.07 -3.29
CA MET A 311 -2.69 16.42 -2.36
C MET A 311 -3.91 17.30 -2.04
N GLU A 312 -3.72 18.60 -1.84
CA GLU A 312 -4.81 19.54 -1.55
C GLU A 312 -5.76 19.69 -2.73
N GLU A 313 -5.21 19.92 -3.93
CA GLU A 313 -6.01 20.01 -5.16
C GLU A 313 -6.78 18.70 -5.44
N SER A 314 -6.17 17.55 -5.12
CA SER A 314 -6.79 16.23 -5.35
C SER A 314 -8.05 16.01 -4.54
N ILE A 315 -8.10 16.52 -3.29
CA ILE A 315 -9.27 16.40 -2.40
C ILE A 315 -10.48 17.11 -3.02
N HIS A 316 -10.27 18.29 -3.61
CA HIS A 316 -11.33 19.16 -4.10
C HIS A 316 -11.68 18.94 -5.58
N HIS A 317 -10.96 18.07 -6.29
CA HIS A 317 -11.24 17.80 -7.69
C HIS A 317 -12.68 17.25 -7.89
N PRO A 318 -13.49 17.76 -8.83
CA PRO A 318 -14.89 17.38 -8.97
C PRO A 318 -15.12 15.87 -9.09
N HIS A 319 -14.24 15.15 -9.80
CA HIS A 319 -14.30 13.69 -9.89
C HIS A 319 -14.11 13.00 -8.53
N ASN A 320 -13.18 13.47 -7.72
CA ASN A 320 -12.88 12.89 -6.40
C ASN A 320 -13.96 13.23 -5.38
N VAL A 321 -14.52 14.44 -5.44
CA VAL A 321 -15.67 14.85 -4.62
C VAL A 321 -16.89 14.00 -4.97
N ALA A 322 -17.24 13.88 -6.26
CA ALA A 322 -18.40 13.10 -6.70
C ALA A 322 -18.27 11.61 -6.35
N ARG A 323 -17.04 11.10 -6.31
CA ARG A 323 -16.77 9.73 -5.88
C ARG A 323 -16.68 9.60 -4.36
N GLY A 324 -16.43 10.65 -3.58
CA GLY A 324 -16.00 10.49 -2.18
C GLY A 324 -14.68 9.71 -2.09
N THR A 325 -13.71 10.03 -2.96
CA THR A 325 -12.38 9.39 -2.95
C THR A 325 -11.62 9.69 -1.66
N PHE A 326 -11.82 10.90 -1.12
CA PHE A 326 -11.24 11.36 0.14
C PHE A 326 -12.36 11.62 1.15
N ILE A 327 -12.07 11.35 2.41
CA ILE A 327 -12.94 11.60 3.56
C ILE A 327 -12.14 12.36 4.62
N GLU A 328 -12.84 13.04 5.52
CA GLU A 328 -12.25 13.73 6.65
C GLU A 328 -12.64 13.03 7.95
N ILE A 329 -11.66 12.69 8.77
CA ILE A 329 -11.87 12.14 10.12
C ILE A 329 -10.94 12.89 11.07
N ASP A 330 -11.50 13.44 12.15
CA ASP A 330 -10.77 14.21 13.17
C ASP A 330 -9.84 15.29 12.59
N GLY A 331 -10.31 15.98 11.54
CA GLY A 331 -9.56 17.06 10.88
C GLY A 331 -8.46 16.60 9.92
N VAL A 332 -8.39 15.31 9.59
CA VAL A 332 -7.41 14.75 8.65
C VAL A 332 -8.13 14.25 7.39
N TYR A 333 -7.86 14.89 6.25
CA TYR A 333 -8.25 14.38 4.94
C TYR A 333 -7.40 13.17 4.56
N GLN A 334 -8.07 12.10 4.14
CA GLN A 334 -7.45 10.82 3.84
C GLN A 334 -8.25 10.02 2.80
N PRO A 335 -7.64 9.07 2.09
CA PRO A 335 -8.36 8.22 1.14
C PRO A 335 -9.47 7.40 1.83
N ALA A 336 -10.65 7.33 1.24
CA ALA A 336 -11.71 6.41 1.67
C ALA A 336 -11.30 4.93 1.47
N PRO A 337 -11.93 3.97 2.17
CA PRO A 337 -11.74 2.55 1.92
C PRO A 337 -11.85 2.17 0.44
N ALA A 338 -10.97 1.28 -0.01
CA ALA A 338 -10.95 0.74 -1.36
C ALA A 338 -10.60 -0.77 -1.34
N PRO A 339 -11.17 -1.60 -2.24
CA PRO A 339 -12.17 -1.25 -3.26
C PRO A 339 -13.57 -1.02 -2.68
N ARG A 340 -14.51 -0.63 -3.54
CA ARG A 340 -15.92 -0.41 -3.16
C ARG A 340 -16.75 -1.65 -3.44
N PHE A 341 -17.55 -2.04 -2.46
CA PHE A 341 -18.48 -3.16 -2.56
C PHE A 341 -19.91 -2.63 -2.62
N ASP A 342 -20.71 -3.17 -3.52
CA ASP A 342 -22.12 -2.78 -3.72
C ASP A 342 -23.02 -3.27 -2.57
N LYS A 343 -22.79 -4.49 -2.07
CA LYS A 343 -23.60 -5.16 -1.06
C LYS A 343 -23.11 -4.95 0.37
N THR A 344 -21.79 -4.86 0.56
CA THR A 344 -21.16 -4.75 1.88
C THR A 344 -20.24 -3.53 1.92
N PRO A 345 -20.79 -2.30 1.92
CA PRO A 345 -19.99 -1.09 1.88
C PRO A 345 -18.99 -1.06 3.03
N CYS A 346 -17.79 -0.57 2.71
CA CYS A 346 -16.67 -0.43 3.64
C CYS A 346 -16.70 0.96 4.26
N GLU A 347 -16.42 1.05 5.55
CA GLU A 347 -16.39 2.30 6.30
C GLU A 347 -15.20 2.30 7.26
N VAL A 348 -14.63 3.49 7.50
CA VAL A 348 -13.61 3.64 8.54
C VAL A 348 -14.30 3.63 9.89
N SER A 349 -14.11 2.55 10.65
CA SER A 349 -14.82 2.32 11.90
C SER A 349 -14.40 3.25 13.05
N LYS A 350 -13.14 3.72 13.04
CA LYS A 350 -12.57 4.61 14.06
C LYS A 350 -11.31 5.33 13.57
N PRO A 351 -10.98 6.50 14.15
CA PRO A 351 -9.68 7.14 13.97
C PRO A 351 -8.54 6.27 14.55
N PRO A 352 -7.27 6.58 14.22
CA PRO A 352 -6.11 5.98 14.84
C PRO A 352 -6.16 5.99 16.37
N SER A 353 -5.86 4.86 17.00
CA SER A 353 -5.72 4.78 18.45
C SER A 353 -4.29 4.95 18.92
N SER A 354 -4.15 5.63 20.06
CA SER A 354 -2.88 5.72 20.77
C SER A 354 -2.48 4.37 21.35
N THR A 355 -1.18 4.16 21.55
CA THR A 355 -0.63 2.94 22.14
C THR A 355 -1.31 2.59 23.47
N GLY A 356 -1.95 1.42 23.55
CA GLY A 356 -2.61 0.91 24.75
C GLY A 356 -3.88 1.65 25.16
N GLN A 357 -4.44 2.48 24.26
CA GLN A 357 -5.69 3.21 24.53
C GLN A 357 -6.87 2.27 24.77
N ASP A 358 -6.91 1.11 24.11
CA ASP A 358 -8.06 0.20 24.15
C ASP A 358 -7.78 -1.06 24.99
N SER A 359 -6.66 -1.13 25.74
CA SER A 359 -6.19 -2.36 26.40
C SER A 359 -7.26 -3.05 27.24
N HIS A 360 -7.90 -2.35 28.17
CA HIS A 360 -8.95 -2.95 29.02
C HIS A 360 -10.23 -3.29 28.25
N ALA A 361 -10.63 -2.45 27.29
CA ALA A 361 -11.83 -2.66 26.49
C ALA A 361 -11.69 -3.91 25.61
N ILE A 362 -10.54 -4.08 24.96
CA ILE A 362 -10.22 -5.27 24.17
C ILE A 362 -10.32 -6.54 25.03
N LEU A 363 -9.68 -6.55 26.20
CA LEU A 363 -9.66 -7.74 27.06
C LEU A 363 -11.07 -8.13 27.52
N ASN A 364 -11.89 -7.16 27.92
CA ASN A 364 -13.29 -7.43 28.27
C ASN A 364 -14.08 -8.02 27.09
N ASP A 365 -14.00 -7.42 25.90
CA ASP A 365 -14.69 -7.89 24.70
C ASP A 365 -14.24 -9.29 24.27
N TRP A 366 -13.00 -9.65 24.60
CA TRP A 366 -12.40 -10.95 24.31
C TRP A 366 -12.58 -11.95 25.44
N GLY A 367 -13.38 -11.62 26.46
CA GLY A 367 -13.85 -12.53 27.49
C GLY A 367 -12.88 -12.76 28.64
N PHE A 368 -11.97 -11.81 28.90
CA PHE A 368 -11.17 -11.79 30.12
C PHE A 368 -12.01 -11.18 31.25
N ASP A 369 -11.95 -11.79 32.44
CA ASP A 369 -12.61 -11.26 33.62
C ASP A 369 -11.80 -10.13 34.30
N SER A 370 -12.43 -9.43 35.25
CA SER A 370 -11.82 -8.32 35.96
C SER A 370 -10.55 -8.72 36.72
N ASP A 371 -10.49 -9.94 37.25
CA ASP A 371 -9.37 -10.41 38.07
C ASP A 371 -8.16 -10.73 37.18
N GLN A 372 -8.40 -11.30 35.99
CA GLN A 372 -7.38 -11.52 34.96
C GLN A 372 -6.81 -10.18 34.46
N ILE A 373 -7.67 -9.21 34.14
CA ILE A 373 -7.25 -7.88 33.67
C ILE A 373 -6.45 -7.15 34.76
N GLN A 374 -6.92 -7.21 36.02
CA GLN A 374 -6.22 -6.62 37.15
C GLN A 374 -4.85 -7.26 37.33
N ARG A 375 -4.75 -8.60 37.26
CA ARG A 375 -3.48 -9.31 37.36
C ARG A 375 -2.49 -8.89 36.27
N LEU A 376 -2.94 -8.80 35.01
CA LEU A 376 -2.10 -8.34 33.89
C LEU A 376 -1.62 -6.90 34.08
N THR A 377 -2.43 -6.06 34.71
CA THR A 377 -2.08 -4.68 35.05
C THR A 377 -1.06 -4.64 36.21
N ASP A 378 -1.28 -5.42 37.26
CA ASP A 378 -0.42 -5.48 38.46
C ASP A 378 0.96 -6.05 38.14
N THR A 379 1.03 -7.08 37.28
CA THR A 379 2.30 -7.61 36.78
C THR A 379 2.94 -6.70 35.74
N GLN A 380 2.27 -5.61 35.34
CA GLN A 380 2.64 -4.71 34.25
C GLN A 380 2.95 -5.48 32.95
N ALA A 381 2.18 -6.54 32.69
CA ALA A 381 2.19 -7.26 31.42
C ALA A 381 1.43 -6.47 30.34
N ILE A 382 0.49 -5.62 30.75
CA ILE A 382 -0.19 -4.66 29.88
C ILE A 382 -0.02 -3.23 30.39
N LYS A 383 -0.22 -2.26 29.50
CA LYS A 383 -0.35 -0.84 29.83
C LYS A 383 -1.66 -0.28 29.28
N GLN A 384 -2.40 0.44 30.11
CA GLN A 384 -3.52 1.29 29.71
C GLN A 384 -3.03 2.74 29.66
N THR A 385 -3.27 3.43 28.55
CA THR A 385 -2.93 4.86 28.38
C THR A 385 -4.15 5.73 28.60
#